data_AF-A0A7W0F604-F1
#
_entry.id   AF-A0A7W0F604-F1
#
_cell.length_a   1.000
_cell.length_b   1.000
_cell.length_c   1.000
_cell.angle_alpha   90.00
_cell.angle_beta   90.00
_cell.angle_gamma   90.00
#
_symmetry.space_group_name_H-M   'P 1'
#
loop_
_entity.id
_entity.type
_entity.pdbx_description
1 polymer ?
#
loop_
_entity_poly.entity_id
_entity_poly.type
_entity_poly.pdbx_seq_one_letter_code
_entity_poly.pdbx_strand_id
1 'polypeptide(L)' 'MSFIPERGDVVWINLDPQAGHEQAGVRPVLVLSPAA' A
#
# COMPACT_ATOMS: atom_id res chain seq x y z
N MET A 1 -0.51 18.72 8.17
CA MET A 1 -1.22 18.16 7.00
C MET A 1 -0.93 16.67 6.98
N SER A 2 -1.94 15.80 7.01
CA SER A 2 -1.72 14.35 6.87
C SER A 2 -1.59 14.01 5.40
N PHE A 3 -0.68 13.09 5.06
CA PHE A 3 -0.57 12.55 3.72
C PHE A 3 -1.74 11.60 3.43
N ILE A 4 -2.44 11.81 2.32
CA ILE A 4 -3.51 10.94 1.81
C ILE A 4 -3.14 10.61 0.35
N PRO A 5 -2.99 9.34 -0.01
CA PRO A 5 -2.60 8.97 -1.36
C PRO A 5 -3.80 8.97 -2.32
N GLU A 6 -3.53 9.26 -3.58
CA GLU A 6 -4.51 9.26 -4.68
C GLU A 6 -4.39 8.00 -5.53
N ARG A 7 -5.44 7.70 -6.32
CA ARG A 7 -5.38 6.62 -7.31
C ARG A 7 -4.19 6.86 -8.26
N GLY A 8 -3.38 5.83 -8.45
CA GLY A 8 -2.21 5.86 -9.33
C GLY A 8 -0.90 6.12 -8.58
N ASP A 9 -0.96 6.56 -7.31
CA ASP A 9 0.24 6.72 -6.49
C ASP A 9 0.88 5.36 -6.18
N VAL A 10 2.22 5.36 -6.11
CA VAL A 10 2.99 4.25 -5.56
C VAL A 10 3.47 4.63 -4.16
N VAL A 11 3.02 3.88 -3.16
CA VAL A 11 3.36 4.11 -1.75
C VAL A 11 4.10 2.92 -1.16
N TRP A 12 4.93 3.19 -0.14
CA TRP A 12 5.55 2.14 0.66
C TRP A 12 4.63 1.77 1.82
N ILE A 13 4.27 0.49 1.93
CA ILE A 13 3.53 -0.02 3.10
C ILE A 13 4.22 -1.25 3.67
N ASN A 14 4.01 -1.48 4.97
CA ASN A 14 4.38 -2.71 5.65
C ASN A 14 3.25 -3.74 5.50
N LEU A 15 3.55 -4.90 4.91
CA LEU A 15 2.62 -6.00 4.68
C LEU A 15 2.76 -7.15 5.69
N ASP A 16 3.49 -6.95 6.79
CA ASP A 16 3.57 -7.94 7.86
C ASP A 16 2.47 -7.73 8.92
N PRO A 17 1.91 -8.82 9.47
CA PRO A 17 2.19 -10.22 9.14
C PRO A 17 1.47 -10.67 7.86
N GLN A 18 2.01 -11.71 7.22
CA GLN A 18 1.41 -12.36 6.06
C GLN A 18 1.03 -13.82 6.36
N ALA A 19 0.04 -14.36 5.63
CA ALA A 19 -0.30 -15.77 5.65
C ALA A 19 0.27 -16.50 4.41
N GLY A 20 1.03 -17.58 4.63
CA GLY A 20 1.53 -18.42 3.54
C GLY A 20 2.43 -17.66 2.54
N HIS A 21 2.02 -17.65 1.27
CA HIS A 21 2.76 -17.03 0.15
C HIS A 21 2.20 -15.66 -0.27
N GLU A 22 1.52 -14.97 0.63
CA GLU A 22 1.16 -13.56 0.46
C GLU A 22 2.42 -12.67 0.28
N GLN A 23 2.22 -11.38 0.03
CA GLN A 23 3.31 -10.41 -0.06
C GLN A 23 3.73 -9.94 1.35
N ALA A 24 5.04 -9.85 1.62
CA ALA A 24 5.61 -9.59 2.96
C ALA A 24 6.39 -8.28 3.09
N GLY A 25 6.57 -7.78 4.31
CA GLY A 25 7.51 -6.69 4.60
C GLY A 25 7.17 -5.36 3.92
N VAL A 26 8.14 -4.44 3.93
CA VAL A 26 7.98 -3.08 3.41
C VAL A 26 8.24 -3.06 1.90
N ARG A 27 7.23 -2.71 1.10
CA ARG A 27 7.32 -2.73 -0.37
C ARG A 27 6.48 -1.66 -1.06
N PRO A 28 6.82 -1.29 -2.31
CA PRO A 28 6.00 -0.40 -3.11
C PRO A 28 4.70 -1.10 -3.57
N VAL A 29 3.59 -0.36 -3.54
CA VAL A 29 2.26 -0.79 -4.01
C VAL A 29 1.54 0.35 -4.69
N LEU A 30 0.69 -0.01 -5.65
CA LEU A 30 -0.13 0.90 -6.43
C LEU A 30 -1.50 1.12 -5.77
N VAL A 31 -1.91 2.37 -5.61
CA VAL A 31 -3.24 2.74 -5.12
C VAL A 31 -4.26 2.64 -6.26
N LEU A 32 -5.29 1.82 -6.08
CA LEU A 32 -6.33 1.58 -7.10
C LEU A 32 -7.68 2.23 -6.74
N SER A 33 -7.98 2.41 -5.46
CA SER A 33 -9.22 3.06 -5.01
C SER A 33 -9.18 4.57 -5.28
N PRO A 34 -10.32 5.19 -5.62
CA PRO A 34 -10.41 6.65 -5.66
C PRO A 34 -10.36 7.23 -4.24
N ALA A 35 -10.00 8.51 -4.12
CA ALA A 35 -10.31 9.29 -2.93
C ALA A 35 -11.83 9.35 -2.70
N ALA A 36 -12.22 9.58 -1.45
CA ALA A 36 -13.62 9.58 -1.02
C ALA A 36 -14.44 10.74 -1.60
#